data_AF-A0A8B3C6S8-F1
#
_entry.id   AF-A0A8B3C6S8-F1
#
_cell.length_a   1.000
_cell.length_b   1.000
_cell.length_c   1.000
_cell.angle_alpha   90.00
_cell.angle_beta   90.00
_cell.angle_gamma   90.00
#
_symmetry.space_group_name_H-M   'P 1'
#
loop_
_entity.id
_entity.type
_entity.pdbx_description
1 polymer ?
#
loop_
_entity_poly.entity_id
_entity_poly.type
_entity_poly.pdbx_seq_one_letter_code
_entity_poly.pdbx_strand_id
1 'polypeptide(L)'
;MNERYAKCIPFDKNVKGRIGGNPPKCIEGQIPCDYKFYATLVHPEKENIMLSIIIHQDYDTLIDNNIYPSIAVKVIEHEFSEIGNCAEKRNASLDMCSISEYSEDKDSENILVKIGGEPSLIQDEESYYKELEKHGFSFFLSIDEDGYSEDVTIGSYPFGYGALYLYKRCTTNEIIAGFWQCS
;
A
#
# COMPACT_ATOMS: atom_id res chain seq x y z
N MET A 1 10.94 13.03 -6.96
CA MET A 1 10.00 12.45 -7.94
C MET A 1 8.84 13.41 -8.08
N ASN A 2 8.35 13.66 -9.30
CA ASN A 2 7.17 14.50 -9.51
C ASN A 2 5.93 13.84 -8.91
N GLU A 3 5.00 14.65 -8.41
CA GLU A 3 3.73 14.18 -7.87
C GLU A 3 2.91 13.46 -8.95
N ARG A 4 2.43 12.25 -8.64
CA ARG A 4 1.47 11.51 -9.47
C ARG A 4 0.43 10.85 -8.59
N TYR A 5 -0.75 10.60 -9.16
CA TYR A 5 -1.94 10.19 -8.42
C TYR A 5 -2.61 8.98 -9.08
N ALA A 6 -3.26 8.15 -8.26
CA ALA A 6 -4.09 7.03 -8.70
C ALA A 6 -5.40 6.98 -7.92
N LYS A 7 -6.42 6.39 -8.54
CA LYS A 7 -7.77 6.24 -7.96
C LYS A 7 -8.10 4.78 -7.72
N CYS A 8 -8.98 4.54 -6.75
CA CYS A 8 -9.69 3.28 -6.63
C CYS A 8 -10.83 3.26 -7.67
N ILE A 9 -10.81 2.28 -8.57
CA ILE A 9 -11.82 2.13 -9.63
C ILE A 9 -12.40 0.71 -9.60
N PRO A 10 -13.61 0.51 -10.18
CA PRO A 10 -14.17 -0.83 -10.33
C PRO A 10 -13.18 -1.79 -10.96
N PHE A 11 -13.18 -3.05 -10.51
CA PHE A 11 -12.20 -4.02 -10.96
C PHE A 11 -12.22 -4.20 -12.49
N ASP A 12 -11.06 -3.98 -13.09
CA ASP A 12 -10.77 -4.25 -14.50
C ASP A 12 -9.55 -5.19 -14.59
N LYS A 13 -9.75 -6.35 -15.21
CA LYS A 13 -8.72 -7.37 -15.43
C LYS A 13 -7.54 -6.90 -16.28
N ASN A 14 -7.69 -5.81 -17.04
CA ASN A 14 -6.63 -5.25 -17.88
C ASN A 14 -5.75 -4.27 -17.10
N VAL A 15 -6.17 -3.84 -15.91
CA VAL A 15 -5.42 -2.97 -15.02
C VAL A 15 -4.58 -3.82 -14.07
N LYS A 16 -3.28 -3.51 -13.97
CA LYS A 16 -2.33 -4.33 -13.20
C LYS A 16 -2.45 -4.09 -11.70
N GLY A 17 -2.58 -2.84 -11.27
CA GLY A 17 -2.68 -2.47 -9.87
C GLY A 17 -4.06 -2.77 -9.28
N ARG A 18 -4.13 -3.20 -8.03
CA ARG A 18 -5.39 -3.52 -7.34
C ARG A 18 -5.28 -3.55 -5.82
N ILE A 19 -6.42 -3.36 -5.17
CA ILE A 19 -6.66 -3.65 -3.75
C ILE A 19 -7.45 -4.96 -3.65
N GLY A 20 -7.20 -5.73 -2.59
CA GLY A 20 -7.98 -6.92 -2.25
C GLY A 20 -7.82 -8.09 -3.23
N GLY A 21 -8.65 -9.10 -3.03
CA GLY A 21 -8.54 -10.38 -3.74
C GLY A 21 -7.36 -11.25 -3.28
N ASN A 22 -7.05 -12.29 -4.05
CA ASN A 22 -5.92 -13.17 -3.75
C ASN A 22 -4.58 -12.46 -4.06
N PRO A 23 -3.49 -12.80 -3.35
CA PRO A 23 -2.16 -12.31 -3.70
C PRO A 23 -1.72 -12.68 -5.13
N PRO A 24 -0.76 -11.95 -5.73
CA PRO A 24 -0.10 -12.40 -6.94
C PRO A 24 0.55 -13.78 -6.76
N LYS A 25 0.40 -14.64 -7.76
CA LYS A 25 0.91 -16.03 -7.72
C LYS A 25 2.38 -16.14 -7.34
N CYS A 26 3.23 -15.22 -7.83
CA CYS A 26 4.68 -15.26 -7.57
C CYS A 26 5.07 -14.97 -6.10
N ILE A 27 4.18 -14.42 -5.27
CA ILE A 27 4.49 -14.09 -3.88
C ILE A 27 3.77 -14.96 -2.84
N GLU A 28 2.86 -15.86 -3.25
CA GLU A 28 2.03 -16.64 -2.32
C GLU A 28 2.85 -17.35 -1.23
N GLY A 29 3.99 -17.93 -1.60
CA GLY A 29 4.91 -18.61 -0.68
C GLY A 29 5.77 -17.67 0.19
N GLN A 30 5.75 -16.36 -0.07
CA GLN A 30 6.50 -15.36 0.68
C GLN A 30 5.65 -14.70 1.79
N ILE A 31 4.33 -14.88 1.76
CA ILE A 31 3.40 -14.28 2.73
C ILE A 31 3.38 -15.12 4.01
N PRO A 32 3.80 -14.58 5.17
CA PRO A 32 3.74 -15.31 6.43
C PRO A 32 2.30 -15.70 6.83
N CYS A 33 2.14 -16.68 7.72
CA CYS A 33 0.83 -17.15 8.19
C CYS A 33 -0.04 -16.04 8.77
N ASP A 34 0.56 -15.14 9.54
CA ASP A 34 -0.15 -14.08 10.26
C ASP A 34 -0.41 -12.83 9.42
N TYR A 35 -0.07 -12.86 8.13
CA TYR A 35 -0.25 -11.74 7.21
C TYR A 35 -1.26 -12.08 6.12
N LYS A 36 -1.99 -11.06 5.68
CA LYS A 36 -2.91 -11.10 4.54
C LYS A 36 -2.48 -10.11 3.48
N PHE A 37 -2.84 -10.43 2.24
CA PHE A 37 -2.66 -9.56 1.11
C PHE A 37 -3.56 -8.33 1.22
N TYR A 38 -2.99 -7.15 1.04
CA TYR A 38 -3.70 -5.87 1.05
C TYR A 38 -3.88 -5.32 -0.37
N ALA A 39 -2.79 -5.02 -1.06
CA ALA A 39 -2.81 -4.40 -2.38
C ALA A 39 -1.55 -4.74 -3.17
N THR A 40 -1.61 -4.54 -4.49
CA THR A 40 -0.44 -4.55 -5.37
C THR A 40 -0.46 -3.33 -6.26
N LEU A 41 0.65 -2.60 -6.32
CA LEU A 41 0.83 -1.39 -7.10
C LEU A 41 1.79 -1.65 -8.26
N VAL A 42 1.63 -0.94 -9.38
CA VAL A 42 2.68 -0.89 -10.41
C VAL A 42 3.83 -0.06 -9.87
N HIS A 43 5.08 -0.51 -9.99
CA HIS A 43 6.22 0.23 -9.45
C HIS A 43 6.37 1.57 -10.21
N PRO A 44 6.30 2.74 -9.52
CA PRO A 44 6.28 4.05 -10.20
C PRO A 44 7.54 4.38 -11.03
N GLU A 45 8.66 3.73 -10.75
CA GLU A 45 9.97 3.98 -11.38
C GLU A 45 10.56 2.78 -12.15
N LYS A 46 9.91 1.60 -12.13
CA LYS A 46 10.49 0.36 -12.71
C LYS A 46 9.46 -0.31 -13.60
N GLU A 47 9.81 -0.50 -14.88
CA GLU A 47 8.92 -1.16 -15.83
C GLU A 47 8.70 -2.63 -15.46
N ASN A 48 7.45 -3.08 -15.58
CA ASN A 48 7.02 -4.46 -15.30
C ASN A 48 7.31 -5.00 -13.89
N ILE A 49 7.64 -4.12 -12.95
CA ILE A 49 7.79 -4.43 -11.53
C ILE A 49 6.55 -3.94 -10.78
N MET A 50 6.20 -4.66 -9.71
CA MET A 50 5.08 -4.37 -8.84
C MET A 50 5.53 -4.36 -7.38
N LEU A 51 4.76 -3.67 -6.55
CA LEU A 51 4.91 -3.61 -5.11
C LEU A 51 3.67 -4.23 -4.48
N SER A 52 3.80 -5.45 -3.97
CA SER A 52 2.73 -6.06 -3.17
C SER A 52 2.89 -5.69 -1.71
N ILE A 53 1.78 -5.34 -1.09
CA ILE A 53 1.69 -4.93 0.30
C ILE A 53 0.90 -6.00 1.06
N ILE A 54 1.45 -6.43 2.18
CA ILE A 54 0.81 -7.37 3.09
C ILE A 54 0.75 -6.77 4.49
N ILE A 55 -0.36 -7.00 5.18
CA ILE A 55 -0.64 -6.46 6.51
C ILE A 55 -0.88 -7.61 7.48
N HIS A 56 -0.54 -7.41 8.75
CA HIS A 56 -0.86 -8.37 9.80
C HIS A 56 -2.38 -8.54 9.94
N GLN A 57 -2.84 -9.77 10.17
CA GLN A 57 -4.27 -10.09 10.22
C GLN A 57 -4.96 -9.67 11.53
N ASP A 58 -4.18 -9.56 12.60
CA ASP A 58 -4.62 -9.06 13.91
C ASP A 58 -4.45 -7.54 13.96
N TYR A 59 -5.56 -6.83 14.18
CA TYR A 59 -5.61 -5.37 14.23
C TYR A 59 -4.86 -4.79 15.44
N ASP A 60 -4.91 -5.44 16.61
CA ASP A 60 -4.21 -4.97 17.82
C ASP A 60 -2.69 -5.01 17.58
N THR A 61 -2.21 -6.07 16.93
CA THR A 61 -0.80 -6.14 16.51
C THR A 61 -0.48 -5.09 15.43
N LEU A 62 -1.40 -4.83 14.51
CA LEU A 62 -1.22 -3.86 13.43
C LEU A 62 -1.08 -2.42 13.97
N ILE A 63 -1.90 -2.05 14.96
CA ILE A 63 -1.90 -0.71 15.59
C ILE A 63 -0.72 -0.53 16.54
N ASP A 64 -0.39 -1.54 17.36
CA ASP A 64 0.75 -1.49 18.29
C ASP A 64 2.09 -1.40 17.52
N ASN A 65 2.10 -1.86 16.27
CA ASN A 65 3.24 -1.85 15.37
C ASN A 65 2.91 -1.08 14.08
N ASN A 66 2.47 0.17 14.22
CA ASN A 66 2.12 1.02 13.08
C ASN A 66 3.29 1.85 12.52
N ILE A 67 4.48 1.77 13.11
CA ILE A 67 5.64 2.61 12.80
C ILE A 67 6.94 1.80 12.66
N TYR A 68 7.79 2.19 11.71
CA TYR A 68 9.16 1.68 11.55
C TYR A 68 9.97 1.85 12.85
N PRO A 69 10.86 0.90 13.22
CA PRO A 69 11.25 -0.29 12.47
C PRO A 69 10.36 -1.53 12.71
N SER A 70 9.45 -1.47 13.66
CA SER A 70 8.65 -2.63 14.07
C SER A 70 7.39 -2.86 13.22
N ILE A 71 7.13 -2.01 12.24
CA ILE A 71 5.87 -1.96 11.51
C ILE A 71 5.37 -3.34 11.04
N ALA A 72 4.10 -3.62 11.34
CA ALA A 72 3.41 -4.86 10.99
C ALA A 72 2.82 -4.85 9.55
N VAL A 73 3.45 -4.09 8.66
CA VAL A 73 3.15 -4.00 7.23
C VAL A 73 4.43 -4.29 6.46
N LYS A 74 4.36 -5.13 5.42
CA LYS A 74 5.52 -5.49 4.60
C LYS A 74 5.25 -5.19 3.14
N VAL A 75 6.30 -4.79 2.44
CA VAL A 75 6.31 -4.56 0.99
C VAL A 75 7.21 -5.60 0.34
N ILE A 76 6.69 -6.26 -0.70
CA ILE A 76 7.40 -7.25 -1.49
C ILE A 76 7.45 -6.72 -2.92
N GLU A 77 8.67 -6.47 -3.41
CA GLU A 77 8.90 -6.14 -4.82
C GLU A 77 8.99 -7.41 -5.66
N HIS A 78 8.28 -7.46 -6.79
CA HIS A 78 8.26 -8.63 -7.68
C HIS A 78 7.95 -8.23 -9.12
N GLU A 79 8.26 -9.09 -10.09
CA GLU A 79 7.78 -8.93 -11.47
C GLU A 79 6.27 -9.08 -11.55
N PHE A 80 5.65 -8.50 -12.58
CA PHE A 80 4.23 -8.69 -12.84
C PHE A 80 3.82 -10.17 -12.78
N SER A 81 2.73 -10.44 -12.08
CA SER A 81 2.16 -11.77 -11.94
C SER A 81 0.65 -11.67 -11.91
N GLU A 82 -0.01 -12.65 -12.53
CA GLU A 82 -1.45 -12.82 -12.41
C GLU A 82 -1.88 -13.07 -10.96
N ILE A 83 -3.17 -12.86 -10.70
CA ILE A 83 -3.82 -13.16 -9.43
C ILE A 83 -3.71 -14.66 -9.16
N GLY A 84 -3.22 -15.02 -7.97
CA GLY A 84 -3.08 -16.40 -7.53
C GLY A 84 -4.40 -17.01 -7.03
N ASN A 85 -4.32 -18.20 -6.47
CA ASN A 85 -5.46 -18.97 -5.97
C ASN A 85 -5.44 -19.20 -4.44
N CYS A 86 -4.46 -18.63 -3.73
CA CYS A 86 -4.32 -18.80 -2.29
C CYS A 86 -5.35 -17.96 -1.51
N ALA A 87 -6.55 -18.51 -1.33
CA ALA A 87 -7.63 -17.90 -0.57
C ALA A 87 -7.29 -17.70 0.92
N GLU A 88 -6.39 -18.52 1.49
CA GLU A 88 -5.95 -18.37 2.88
C GLU A 88 -5.25 -17.03 3.14
N LYS A 89 -4.53 -16.51 2.15
CA LYS A 89 -3.81 -15.23 2.24
C LYS A 89 -4.64 -14.03 1.81
N ARG A 90 -5.87 -14.22 1.34
CA ARG A 90 -6.79 -13.14 1.01
C ARG A 90 -7.21 -12.40 2.27
N ASN A 91 -7.21 -11.06 2.23
CA ASN A 91 -7.90 -10.27 3.25
C ASN A 91 -9.41 -10.28 2.96
N ALA A 92 -10.20 -10.84 3.88
CA ALA A 92 -11.65 -10.97 3.72
C ALA A 92 -12.42 -9.65 3.94
N SER A 93 -11.79 -8.64 4.54
CA SER A 93 -12.39 -7.32 4.77
C SER A 93 -12.42 -6.45 3.51
N LEU A 94 -11.69 -6.85 2.46
CA LEU A 94 -11.56 -6.12 1.20
C LEU A 94 -12.17 -6.91 0.04
N ASP A 95 -13.02 -6.24 -0.72
CA ASP A 95 -13.32 -6.67 -2.08
C ASP A 95 -12.20 -6.25 -3.03
N MET A 96 -12.31 -6.72 -4.27
CA MET A 96 -11.32 -6.45 -5.29
C MET A 96 -11.68 -5.19 -6.08
N CYS A 97 -10.79 -4.22 -6.09
CA CYS A 97 -10.88 -3.02 -6.93
C CYS A 97 -9.55 -2.77 -7.64
N SER A 98 -9.59 -2.16 -8.82
CA SER A 98 -8.38 -1.82 -9.56
C SER A 98 -7.85 -0.46 -9.12
N ILE A 99 -6.54 -0.28 -9.24
CA ILE A 99 -5.86 1.00 -9.00
C ILE A 99 -5.52 1.57 -10.37
N SER A 100 -6.04 2.76 -10.67
CA SER A 100 -5.85 3.37 -11.99
C SER A 100 -4.37 3.59 -12.33
N GLU A 101 -4.08 3.82 -13.60
CA GLU A 101 -2.77 4.34 -14.01
C GLU A 101 -2.46 5.68 -13.33
N TYR A 102 -1.16 5.98 -13.20
CA TYR A 102 -0.68 7.19 -12.55
C TYR A 102 -0.82 8.41 -13.45
N SER A 103 -1.44 9.48 -12.94
CA SER A 103 -1.63 10.75 -13.65
C SER A 103 -1.15 11.95 -12.82
N GLU A 104 -1.05 13.13 -13.42
CA GLU A 104 -0.73 14.38 -12.72
C GLU A 104 -1.98 15.09 -12.16
N ASP A 105 -3.15 14.45 -12.26
CA ASP A 105 -4.45 15.04 -11.88
C ASP A 105 -4.66 14.98 -10.37
N LYS A 106 -4.37 16.11 -9.70
CA LYS A 106 -4.47 16.31 -8.25
C LYS A 106 -5.87 16.69 -7.78
N ASP A 107 -6.73 17.20 -8.67
CA ASP A 107 -8.03 17.80 -8.31
C ASP A 107 -9.18 16.79 -8.36
N SER A 108 -8.85 15.51 -8.45
CA SER A 108 -9.83 14.44 -8.48
C SER A 108 -10.33 14.10 -7.08
N GLU A 109 -11.65 14.02 -6.92
CA GLU A 109 -12.25 13.35 -5.76
C GLU A 109 -11.73 11.90 -5.67
N ASN A 110 -11.52 11.43 -4.44
CA ASN A 110 -11.13 10.05 -4.10
C ASN A 110 -9.75 9.61 -4.62
N ILE A 111 -8.72 10.44 -4.41
CA ILE A 111 -7.32 10.02 -4.64
C ILE A 111 -6.97 8.91 -3.65
N LEU A 112 -6.64 7.74 -4.19
CA LEU A 112 -6.21 6.59 -3.40
C LEU A 112 -4.70 6.59 -3.18
N VAL A 113 -3.92 6.86 -4.23
CA VAL A 113 -2.45 6.79 -4.18
C VAL A 113 -1.87 8.13 -4.52
N LYS A 114 -0.95 8.63 -3.70
CA LYS A 114 -0.09 9.77 -4.00
C LYS A 114 1.36 9.31 -4.07
N ILE A 115 2.06 9.65 -5.14
CA ILE A 115 3.46 9.28 -5.38
C ILE A 115 4.30 10.55 -5.34
N GLY A 116 5.42 10.51 -4.62
CA GLY A 116 6.37 11.62 -4.54
C GLY A 116 5.80 12.89 -3.90
N GLY A 117 6.56 13.97 -3.98
CA GLY A 117 6.27 15.18 -3.21
C GLY A 117 6.48 14.98 -1.71
N GLU A 118 5.73 15.73 -0.91
CA GLU A 118 5.69 15.59 0.55
C GLU A 118 4.51 14.70 0.97
N PRO A 119 4.62 13.87 2.01
CA PRO A 119 3.50 13.08 2.49
C PRO A 119 2.38 14.00 3.01
N SER A 120 1.13 13.69 2.64
CA SER A 120 -0.04 14.30 3.28
C SER A 120 -0.32 13.54 4.58
N LEU A 121 0.19 14.01 5.71
CA LEU A 121 0.02 13.35 7.01
C LEU A 121 -1.38 13.61 7.59
N ILE A 122 -2.00 12.59 8.17
CA ILE A 122 -3.22 12.73 8.98
C ILE A 122 -2.85 13.37 10.33
N GLN A 123 -1.76 12.89 10.92
CA GLN A 123 -1.18 13.41 12.17
C GLN A 123 0.22 13.96 11.87
N ASP A 124 0.38 15.27 11.97
CA ASP A 124 1.66 15.95 11.69
C ASP A 124 2.60 15.85 12.91
N GLU A 125 3.18 14.66 13.09
CA GLU A 125 4.15 14.38 14.14
C GLU A 125 5.48 13.87 13.55
N GLU A 126 6.59 14.56 13.88
CA GLU A 126 7.95 14.17 13.46
C GLU A 126 8.34 12.74 13.88
N SER A 127 7.73 12.23 14.96
CA SER A 127 7.97 10.89 15.52
C SER A 127 7.86 9.80 14.45
N TYR A 128 6.94 9.96 13.48
CA TYR A 128 6.66 8.98 12.43
C TYR A 128 7.79 8.81 11.41
N TYR A 129 8.49 9.88 11.04
CA TYR A 129 9.42 9.86 9.89
C TYR A 129 10.87 10.17 10.25
N LYS A 130 11.15 10.72 11.44
CA LYS A 130 12.51 11.11 11.84
C LYS A 130 13.50 9.95 11.84
N GLU A 131 13.09 8.77 12.29
CA GLU A 131 13.97 7.60 12.28
C GLU A 131 14.23 7.08 10.86
N LEU A 132 13.21 7.09 10.01
CA LEU A 132 13.32 6.75 8.58
C LEU A 132 14.33 7.67 7.88
N GLU A 133 14.20 8.99 8.05
CA GLU A 133 15.13 9.96 7.46
C GLU A 133 16.56 9.76 7.94
N LYS A 134 16.74 9.55 9.26
CA LYS A 134 18.06 9.25 9.85
C LYS A 134 18.68 7.97 9.26
N HIS A 135 17.87 6.98 8.92
CA HIS A 135 18.32 5.72 8.31
C HIS A 135 18.42 5.78 6.78
N GLY A 136 18.27 6.97 6.19
CA GLY A 136 18.45 7.21 4.77
C GLY A 136 17.26 6.77 3.93
N PHE A 137 16.05 6.86 4.47
CA PHE A 137 14.81 6.66 3.73
C PHE A 137 14.16 8.00 3.40
N SER A 138 13.56 8.08 2.23
CA SER A 138 12.75 9.22 1.77
C SER A 138 11.35 8.76 1.42
N PHE A 139 10.36 9.63 1.60
CA PHE A 139 8.98 9.36 1.19
C PHE A 139 8.91 8.91 -0.28
N PHE A 140 8.11 7.88 -0.54
CA PHE A 140 7.96 7.31 -1.87
C PHE A 140 6.54 7.44 -2.40
N LEU A 141 5.56 6.90 -1.66
CA LEU A 141 4.15 7.03 -1.96
C LEU A 141 3.30 6.81 -0.71
N SER A 142 2.04 7.24 -0.75
CA SER A 142 1.03 6.91 0.25
C SER A 142 -0.18 6.25 -0.40
N ILE A 143 -0.91 5.48 0.41
CA ILE A 143 -2.23 4.93 0.09
C ILE A 143 -3.18 5.47 1.15
N ASP A 144 -4.18 6.24 0.74
CA ASP A 144 -5.17 6.87 1.60
C ASP A 144 -6.52 6.17 1.48
N GLU A 145 -7.05 5.68 2.60
CA GLU A 145 -8.31 4.95 2.63
C GLU A 145 -9.52 5.85 2.35
N ASP A 146 -9.39 7.18 2.46
CA ASP A 146 -10.41 8.14 2.00
C ASP A 146 -10.64 8.05 0.48
N GLY A 147 -9.64 7.56 -0.26
CA GLY A 147 -9.71 7.31 -1.69
C GLY A 147 -10.37 5.98 -2.09
N TYR A 148 -10.86 5.19 -1.14
CA TYR A 148 -11.58 3.95 -1.43
C TYR A 148 -12.88 4.22 -2.19
N SER A 149 -13.16 3.38 -3.20
CA SER A 149 -14.50 3.35 -3.80
C SER A 149 -15.48 2.69 -2.82
N GLU A 150 -16.76 3.08 -2.87
CA GLU A 150 -17.81 2.55 -1.99
C GLU A 150 -17.87 1.01 -1.96
N ASP A 151 -17.44 0.34 -3.03
CA ASP A 151 -17.48 -1.11 -3.20
C ASP A 151 -16.26 -1.88 -2.65
N VAL A 152 -15.17 -1.21 -2.25
CA VAL A 152 -13.91 -1.92 -1.90
C VAL A 152 -13.91 -2.48 -0.47
N THR A 153 -14.64 -1.85 0.45
CA THR A 153 -14.65 -2.24 1.86
C THR A 153 -15.89 -3.07 2.16
N ILE A 154 -15.70 -4.36 2.45
CA ILE A 154 -16.79 -5.27 2.85
C ILE A 154 -17.00 -5.24 4.36
N GLY A 155 -15.90 -5.11 5.10
CA GLY A 155 -15.89 -5.13 6.57
C GLY A 155 -15.37 -3.82 7.15
N SER A 156 -14.21 -3.89 7.80
CA SER A 156 -13.52 -2.74 8.37
C SER A 156 -12.41 -2.25 7.46
N TYR A 157 -12.14 -0.95 7.54
CA TYR A 157 -10.97 -0.31 6.96
C TYR A 157 -9.68 -0.86 7.62
N PRO A 158 -8.74 -1.44 6.84
CA PRO A 158 -7.48 -1.96 7.35
C PRO A 158 -6.70 -0.99 8.25
N PHE A 159 -6.74 0.31 7.96
CA PHE A 159 -6.02 1.34 8.72
C PHE A 159 -6.96 2.30 9.48
N GLY A 160 -8.21 1.90 9.71
CA GLY A 160 -9.16 2.69 10.49
C GLY A 160 -9.47 4.05 9.87
N TYR A 161 -9.77 4.07 8.56
CA TYR A 161 -9.95 5.30 7.79
C TYR A 161 -8.65 6.12 7.73
N GLY A 162 -7.57 5.41 7.50
CA GLY A 162 -6.22 5.90 7.67
C GLY A 162 -5.45 6.06 6.37
N ALA A 163 -4.14 6.25 6.49
CA ALA A 163 -3.23 6.24 5.36
C ALA A 163 -1.94 5.46 5.68
N LEU A 164 -1.47 4.70 4.69
CA LEU A 164 -0.19 3.97 4.72
C LEU A 164 0.85 4.75 3.93
N TYR A 165 2.06 4.89 4.48
CA TYR A 165 3.16 5.62 3.87
C TYR A 165 4.33 4.68 3.58
N LEU A 166 4.69 4.57 2.30
CA LEU A 166 5.85 3.80 1.85
C LEU A 166 7.06 4.71 1.67
N TYR A 167 8.22 4.17 2.00
CA TYR A 167 9.49 4.86 1.99
C TYR A 167 10.52 4.11 1.16
N LYS A 168 11.32 4.86 0.40
CA LYS A 168 12.41 4.34 -0.41
C LYS A 168 13.75 4.60 0.25
N ARG A 169 14.59 3.58 0.31
CA ARG A 169 15.96 3.71 0.78
C ARG A 169 16.84 4.38 -0.29
N CYS A 170 17.52 5.46 0.07
CA CYS A 170 18.32 6.27 -0.85
C CYS A 170 19.49 5.51 -1.50
N THR A 171 20.05 4.50 -0.82
CA THR A 171 21.24 3.77 -1.28
C THR A 171 20.91 2.54 -2.12
N THR A 172 19.84 1.81 -1.78
CA THR A 172 19.49 0.53 -2.41
C THR A 172 18.25 0.60 -3.30
N ASN A 173 17.47 1.69 -3.23
CA ASN A 173 16.14 1.81 -3.81
C ASN A 173 15.13 0.77 -3.29
N GLU A 174 15.41 0.17 -2.13
CA GLU A 174 14.48 -0.73 -1.44
C GLU A 174 13.25 0.06 -0.97
N ILE A 175 12.06 -0.45 -1.23
CA ILE A 175 10.79 0.14 -0.78
C ILE A 175 10.30 -0.64 0.44
N ILE A 176 10.01 0.07 1.52
CA ILE A 176 9.43 -0.48 2.75
C ILE A 176 8.16 0.29 3.13
N ALA A 177 7.35 -0.31 3.99
CA ALA A 177 6.35 0.45 4.73
C ALA A 177 7.06 1.23 5.85
N GLY A 178 6.83 2.54 5.91
CA GLY A 178 7.40 3.41 6.93
C GLY A 178 6.51 3.47 8.15
N PHE A 179 5.25 3.85 7.95
CA PHE A 179 4.22 3.89 9.00
C PHE A 179 2.83 3.93 8.38
N TRP A 180 1.81 3.76 9.21
CA TRP A 180 0.44 4.10 8.87
C TRP A 180 -0.23 4.85 10.02
N GLN A 181 -1.19 5.71 9.69
CA GLN A 181 -1.93 6.55 10.64
C GLN A 181 -3.41 6.24 10.50
N CYS A 182 -4.16 6.14 11.61
CA CYS A 182 -5.62 6.13 11.60
C CYS A 182 -6.16 7.56 11.79
N SER A 183 -7.40 7.80 11.37
CA SER A 183 -8.15 9.04 11.60
C SER A 183 -9.04 8.99 12.84
#